data_AF-A0A438EN14-F1
#
_entry.id   AF-A0A438EN14-F1
#
_cell.length_a   1.000
_cell.length_b   1.000
_cell.length_c   1.000
_cell.angle_alpha   90.00
_cell.angle_beta   90.00
_cell.angle_gamma   90.00
#
_symmetry.space_group_name_H-M   'P 1'
#
loop_
_entity.id
_entity.type
_entity.pdbx_description
1 polymer ?
#
loop_
_entity_poly.entity_id
_entity_poly.type
_entity_poly.pdbx_seq_one_letter_code
_entity_poly.pdbx_strand_id
1 'polypeptide(L)'
;MQVLKIEGCEADDVVATLVGQVLQRGYRVVIASPDKDFKQLISEEVQIVMPMPEFGRWSFYTLKHYIAQYNCDPCSDLSLRK
;
A
#
# COMPACT_ATOMS: atom_id res chain seq x y z
N MET A 1 18.61 10.42 -4.88
CA MET A 1 17.27 10.07 -4.36
C MET A 1 16.37 11.27 -4.60
N GLN A 2 15.27 11.10 -5.32
CA GLN A 2 14.32 12.19 -5.55
C GLN A 2 13.35 12.24 -4.37
N VAL A 3 13.16 13.42 -3.80
CA VAL A 3 12.22 13.66 -2.70
C VAL A 3 11.08 14.52 -3.26
N LEU A 4 9.85 14.07 -3.05
CA LEU A 4 8.65 14.82 -3.41
C LEU A 4 7.91 15.18 -2.11
N LYS A 5 7.52 16.43 -1.98
CA LYS A 5 6.68 16.93 -0.89
C LYS A 5 5.72 17.96 -1.45
N ILE A 6 4.45 17.81 -1.13
CA ILE A 6 3.41 18.79 -1.45
C ILE A 6 2.98 19.43 -0.13
N GLU A 7 3.00 20.76 -0.07
CA GLU A 7 2.63 21.48 1.14
C GLU A 7 1.12 21.32 1.42
N GLY A 8 0.78 20.97 2.66
CA GLY A 8 -0.62 20.72 3.06
C GLY A 8 -1.19 19.35 2.68
N CYS A 9 -0.40 18.45 2.09
CA CYS A 9 -0.80 17.06 1.83
C CYS A 9 0.02 16.08 2.67
N GLU A 10 -0.62 15.01 3.12
CA GLU A 10 0.08 13.90 3.77
C GLU A 10 0.81 13.03 2.73
N ALA A 11 1.80 12.27 3.19
CA ALA A 11 2.65 11.49 2.29
C ALA A 11 1.87 10.35 1.62
N ASP A 12 0.90 9.78 2.32
CA ASP A 12 0.01 8.74 1.85
C ASP A 12 -0.93 9.24 0.74
N ASP A 13 -1.49 10.46 0.85
CA ASP A 13 -2.28 11.10 -0.21
C ASP A 13 -1.49 11.24 -1.51
N VAL A 14 -0.24 11.72 -1.39
CA VAL A 14 0.67 11.91 -2.54
C VAL A 14 1.00 10.56 -3.16
N VAL A 15 1.30 9.55 -2.35
CA VAL A 15 1.59 8.19 -2.84
C VAL A 15 0.37 7.57 -3.50
N ALA A 16 -0.83 7.68 -2.91
CA ALA A 16 -2.08 7.17 -3.47
C ALA A 16 -2.36 7.80 -4.85
N THR A 17 -2.17 9.12 -4.96
CA THR A 17 -2.31 9.84 -6.23
C THR A 17 -1.33 9.32 -7.29
N LEU A 18 -0.06 9.14 -6.92
CA LEU A 18 0.96 8.61 -7.84
C LEU A 18 0.66 7.17 -8.26
N VAL A 19 0.23 6.32 -7.33
CA VAL A 19 -0.18 4.93 -7.61
C VAL A 19 -1.27 4.94 -8.67
N GLY A 20 -2.33 5.72 -8.49
CA GLY A 20 -3.41 5.83 -9.47
C GLY A 20 -2.94 6.27 -10.85
N GLN A 21 -2.07 7.28 -10.93
CA GLN A 21 -1.51 7.76 -12.19
C GLN A 21 -0.64 6.71 -12.91
N VAL A 22 0.14 5.92 -12.15
CA VAL A 22 1.03 4.89 -12.69
C VAL A 22 0.23 3.68 -13.16
N LEU A 23 -0.82 3.29 -12.42
CA LEU A 23 -1.75 2.23 -12.82
C LEU A 23 -2.48 2.57 -14.12
N GLN A 24 -2.95 3.82 -14.29
CA GLN A 24 -3.58 4.27 -15.54
C GLN A 24 -2.65 4.17 -16.76
N ARG A 25 -1.35 4.17 -16.54
CA ARG A 25 -0.33 3.98 -17.59
C ARG A 25 0.02 2.50 -17.82
N GLY A 26 -0.64 1.57 -17.14
CA GLY A 26 -0.47 0.13 -17.30
C GLY A 26 0.73 -0.47 -16.55
N TYR A 27 1.32 0.26 -15.61
CA TYR A 27 2.43 -0.24 -14.80
C TYR A 27 1.94 -0.88 -13.50
N ARG A 28 2.74 -1.79 -12.95
CA ARG A 28 2.55 -2.34 -11.59
C ARG A 28 3.31 -1.52 -10.57
N VAL A 29 2.77 -1.42 -9.36
CA VAL A 29 3.31 -0.57 -8.30
C VAL A 29 3.73 -1.40 -7.10
N VAL A 30 4.88 -1.06 -6.52
CA VAL A 30 5.37 -1.61 -5.25
C VAL A 30 5.60 -0.47 -4.29
N ILE A 31 4.87 -0.46 -3.18
CA ILE A 31 5.01 0.54 -2.10
C ILE A 31 5.88 -0.06 -1.01
N ALA A 32 7.02 0.55 -0.69
CA ALA A 32 7.87 0.11 0.41
C ALA A 32 7.55 0.93 1.66
N SER A 33 6.77 0.36 2.58
CA SER A 33 6.38 1.04 3.83
C SER A 33 5.92 0.02 4.88
N PRO A 34 6.24 0.22 6.18
CA PRO A 34 5.61 -0.52 7.28
C PRO A 34 4.19 -0.04 7.59
N ASP A 35 3.77 1.09 7.02
CA ASP A 35 2.50 1.72 7.32
C ASP A 35 1.32 0.89 6.80
N LYS A 36 0.33 0.68 7.67
CA LYS A 36 -0.84 -0.15 7.38
C LYS A 36 -1.88 0.60 6.56
N ASP A 37 -1.85 1.93 6.54
CA ASP A 37 -2.85 2.75 5.85
C ASP A 37 -2.72 2.60 4.34
N PHE A 38 -1.55 2.21 3.83
CA PHE A 38 -1.38 1.85 2.42
C PHE A 38 -2.09 0.56 2.01
N LYS A 39 -2.54 -0.28 2.95
CA LYS A 39 -3.17 -1.57 2.61
C LYS A 39 -4.47 -1.40 1.82
N GLN A 40 -5.17 -0.28 2.00
CA GLN A 40 -6.36 0.05 1.21
C GLN A 40 -6.07 0.17 -0.29
N LEU A 41 -4.82 0.45 -0.68
CA LEU A 41 -4.40 0.59 -2.08
C LEU A 41 -4.04 -0.75 -2.75
N ILE A 42 -4.07 -1.87 -2.00
CA ILE A 42 -3.67 -3.17 -2.52
C ILE A 42 -4.66 -3.66 -3.58
N SER A 43 -4.13 -4.08 -4.73
CA SER A 43 -4.88 -4.72 -5.80
C SER A 43 -4.06 -5.86 -6.40
N GLU A 44 -4.45 -6.39 -7.56
CA GLU A 44 -3.62 -7.34 -8.32
C GLU A 44 -2.31 -6.70 -8.83
N GLU A 45 -2.34 -5.40 -9.10
CA GLU A 45 -1.25 -4.61 -9.67
C GLU A 45 -0.45 -3.81 -8.63
N VAL A 46 -0.98 -3.67 -7.41
CA VAL A 46 -0.33 -2.94 -6.30
C VAL A 46 0.05 -3.90 -5.18
N GLN A 47 1.33 -3.91 -4.83
CA GLN A 47 1.87 -4.70 -3.73
C GLN A 47 2.59 -3.81 -2.72
N ILE A 48 2.64 -4.25 -1.46
CA ILE A 48 3.38 -3.55 -0.41
C ILE A 48 4.57 -4.40 0.01
N VAL A 49 5.73 -3.76 0.19
CA VAL A 49 6.92 -4.38 0.77
C VAL A 49 7.06 -3.81 2.19
N MET A 50 6.89 -4.68 3.18
CA MET A 50 6.96 -4.31 4.59
C MET A 50 8.20 -4.91 5.24
N PRO A 51 8.83 -4.21 6.21
CA PRO A 51 9.91 -4.79 6.98
C PRO A 51 9.36 -5.85 7.93
N MET A 52 10.10 -6.94 8.10
CA MET A 52 9.83 -8.03 9.03
C MET A 52 10.98 -8.06 10.06
N PRO A 53 10.92 -7.25 11.14
CA PRO A 53 12.02 -7.08 12.08
C PRO A 53 12.51 -8.40 12.69
N GLU A 54 11.58 -9.31 13.01
CA GLU A 54 11.85 -10.63 13.58
C GLU A 54 12.79 -11.49 12.71
N PHE A 55 12.78 -11.25 11.39
CA PHE A 55 13.54 -12.03 10.42
C PHE A 55 14.65 -11.21 9.74
N GLY A 56 14.85 -9.95 10.14
CA GLY A 56 15.85 -9.06 9.55
C GLY A 56 15.71 -8.88 8.03
N ARG A 57 14.50 -9.02 7.48
CA ARG A 57 14.23 -8.99 6.04
C ARG A 57 12.99 -8.20 5.70
N TRP A 58 12.81 -7.91 4.41
CA TRP A 58 11.56 -7.37 3.89
C TRP A 58 10.73 -8.48 3.26
N SER A 59 9.40 -8.35 3.34
CA SER A 59 8.47 -9.30 2.74
C SER A 59 7.40 -8.57 1.94
N PHE A 60 6.98 -9.20 0.85
CA PHE A 60 5.83 -8.75 0.08
C PHE A 60 4.53 -9.07 0.83
N TYR A 61 3.61 -8.13 0.77
CA TYR A 61 2.26 -8.23 1.22
C TYR A 61 1.34 -7.92 0.02
N THR A 62 0.43 -8.84 -0.25
CA THR A 62 -0.34 -8.88 -1.50
C THR A 62 -1.82 -8.98 -1.20
N LEU A 63 -2.67 -8.81 -2.22
CA LEU A 63 -4.12 -8.95 -2.11
C LEU A 63 -4.53 -10.29 -1.46
N LYS A 64 -3.84 -11.39 -1.80
CA LYS A 64 -4.09 -12.70 -1.18
C LYS A 64 -3.86 -12.70 0.33
N HIS A 65 -2.79 -12.03 0.79
CA HIS A 65 -2.50 -11.90 2.21
C HIS A 65 -3.56 -11.04 2.91
N TYR A 66 -4.04 -9.98 2.25
CA TYR A 66 -5.10 -9.12 2.78
C TYR A 66 -6.40 -9.90 2.99
N ILE A 67 -6.90 -10.55 1.92
CA ILE A 67 -8.14 -11.31 1.96
C ILE A 67 -8.06 -12.42 3.01
N ALA A 68 -6.93 -13.14 3.11
CA ALA A 68 -6.74 -14.18 4.11
C ALA A 68 -6.80 -13.64 5.56
N GLN A 69 -6.37 -12.41 5.80
CA GLN A 69 -6.29 -11.81 7.13
C GLN A 69 -7.58 -11.07 7.54
N TYR A 70 -8.23 -10.40 6.60
CA TYR A 70 -9.35 -9.49 6.87
C TYR A 70 -10.69 -10.01 6.32
N ASN A 71 -10.68 -10.96 5.39
CA ASN A 71 -11.87 -11.53 4.75
C ASN A 71 -12.80 -10.46 4.13
N CYS A 72 -12.22 -9.38 3.62
CA CYS A 72 -12.92 -8.28 2.96
C CYS A 72 -12.07 -7.69 1.84
N ASP A 73 -12.71 -6.83 1.04
CA ASP A 73 -12.06 -6.08 -0.03
C ASP A 73 -11.28 -4.88 0.54
N PRO A 74 -10.00 -4.68 0.18
CA PRO A 74 -9.19 -3.58 0.72
C PRO A 74 -9.77 -2.19 0.47
N CYS A 75 -10.42 -1.95 -0.67
CA CYS A 75 -10.99 -0.65 -1.01
C CYS A 75 -12.21 -0.30 -0.16
N SER A 76 -12.81 -1.29 0.52
CA SER A 76 -14.00 -1.12 1.36
C SER A 76 -13.71 -1.24 2.86
N ASP A 77 -12.46 -1.52 3.25
CA ASP A 77 -12.10 -1.75 4.64
C ASP A 77 -11.69 -0.46 5.35
N LEU A 78 -12.60 0.09 6.15
CA LEU A 78 -12.32 1.22 7.02
C LEU A 78 -11.57 0.84 8.30
N SER A 79 -11.18 -0.43 8.46
CA SER A 79 -10.54 -0.98 9.65
C SER A 79 -11.33 -0.78 10.95
N LEU A 80 -12.64 -0.52 10.85
CA LEU A 80 -13.53 -0.35 12.00
C LEU A 80 -13.88 -1.73 12.59
N ARG A 81 -13.24 -2.10 13.70
CA ARG A 81 -13.56 -3.31 14.46
C ARG A 81 -14.21 -2.93 15.78
N LYS A 82 -15.24 -3.68 16.19
CA LYS A 82 -15.84 -3.60 17.53
C LYS A 82 -14.92 -4.20 18.58
#